data_AF-A0A2T2ZC98-F1
#
_entry.id   AF-A0A2T2ZC98-F1
#
_cell.length_a   1.000
_cell.length_b   1.000
_cell.length_c   1.000
_cell.angle_alpha   90.00
_cell.angle_beta   90.00
_cell.angle_gamma   90.00
#
_symmetry.space_group_name_H-M   'P 1'
#
loop_
_entity.id
_entity.type
_entity.pdbx_description
1 polymer ?
#
loop_
_entity_poly.entity_id
_entity_poly.type
_entity_poly.pdbx_seq_one_letter_code
_entity_poly.pdbx_strand_id
1 'polypeptide(L)'
;MSSPPDDQCNHPTAEDLIAAIRTASGSRAAELGRRLAELLEHEQQLRDREIDAHRRAAGRLHRAVTGLVTATSSAELLRRTCAALAEICTARLVLASSIESDRARPVASYESGGANAIPASYRLQPESAESHAVVSGNSSFGYQPASELRALFPEGCTVISVSVDGIPVVLVHIGGKLTAGQHDSAALLLEVLGSCLRRLGLSARRARQLELLRSSGIAREHQNDIPAARSEAEPPPPTPSWMEPLTERESEVLRLVLQGASNTAVATELVITIDTVKSHVKRILRKLGATNRSELIARHAALTDRSTPPPSR
;
A
#
# COMPACT_ATOMS: atom_id res chain seq x y z
N MET A 1 -44.26 19.62 1.51
CA MET A 1 -43.67 19.53 0.16
C MET A 1 -43.46 18.06 -0.11
N SER A 2 -44.36 17.47 -0.89
CA SER A 2 -44.38 16.05 -1.23
C SER A 2 -43.22 15.72 -2.17
N SER A 3 -42.44 14.70 -1.84
CA SER A 3 -41.59 14.00 -2.81
C SER A 3 -42.49 13.38 -3.90
N PRO A 4 -42.09 13.41 -5.18
CA PRO A 4 -42.84 12.69 -6.21
C PRO A 4 -42.73 11.18 -5.95
N PRO A 5 -43.73 10.38 -6.33
CA PRO A 5 -43.62 8.93 -6.28
C PRO A 5 -42.52 8.50 -7.25
N ASP A 6 -41.62 7.64 -6.77
CA ASP A 6 -40.69 6.90 -7.61
C ASP A 6 -41.48 6.16 -8.68
N ASP A 7 -41.47 6.69 -9.90
CA ASP A 7 -41.93 6.01 -11.10
C ASP A 7 -40.91 4.91 -11.41
N GLN A 8 -40.92 3.85 -10.60
CA GLN A 8 -40.28 2.57 -10.90
C GLN A 8 -41.03 1.97 -12.09
N CYS A 9 -40.73 2.48 -13.28
CA CYS A 9 -40.95 1.75 -14.52
C CYS A 9 -40.19 0.44 -14.37
N ASN A 10 -40.94 -0.61 -14.03
CA ASN A 10 -40.46 -1.98 -13.88
C ASN A 10 -40.04 -2.45 -15.28
N HIS A 11 -38.81 -2.10 -15.68
CA HIS A 11 -38.27 -2.51 -16.97
C HIS A 11 -38.19 -4.04 -16.97
N PRO A 12 -38.83 -4.73 -17.93
CA PRO A 12 -38.87 -6.18 -17.94
C PRO A 12 -37.43 -6.70 -18.09
N THR A 13 -37.04 -7.60 -17.18
CA THR A 13 -35.72 -8.23 -17.22
C THR A 13 -35.61 -9.18 -18.42
N ALA A 14 -34.40 -9.60 -18.77
CA ALA A 14 -34.19 -10.62 -19.80
C ALA A 14 -34.99 -11.91 -19.49
N GLU A 15 -35.09 -12.29 -18.20
CA GLU A 15 -35.88 -13.45 -17.76
C GLU A 15 -37.38 -13.25 -17.99
N ASP A 16 -37.91 -12.05 -17.70
CA ASP A 16 -39.32 -11.71 -17.92
C ASP A 16 -39.69 -11.77 -19.41
N LEU A 17 -38.81 -11.29 -20.28
CA LEU A 17 -39.01 -11.33 -21.73
C LEU A 17 -38.92 -12.76 -22.27
N ILE A 18 -37.97 -13.55 -21.79
CA ILE A 18 -37.86 -14.98 -22.16
C ILE A 18 -39.13 -15.74 -21.75
N ALA A 19 -39.64 -15.49 -20.54
CA ALA A 19 -40.90 -16.10 -20.07
C ALA A 19 -42.10 -15.68 -20.93
N ALA A 20 -42.20 -14.40 -21.28
CA ALA A 20 -43.25 -13.87 -22.14
C ALA A 20 -43.19 -14.48 -23.57
N ILE A 21 -42.00 -14.63 -24.15
CA ILE A 21 -41.79 -15.23 -25.48
C ILE A 21 -42.31 -16.67 -25.51
N ARG A 22 -42.07 -17.47 -24.46
CA ARG A 22 -42.51 -18.88 -24.40
C ARG A 22 -44.03 -19.06 -24.51
N THR A 23 -44.80 -18.05 -24.14
CA THR A 23 -46.27 -18.07 -24.18
C THR A 23 -46.86 -17.26 -25.34
N ALA A 24 -46.04 -16.49 -26.05
CA ALA A 24 -46.46 -15.64 -27.15
C ALA A 24 -46.46 -16.39 -28.49
N SER A 25 -47.24 -15.93 -29.46
CA SER A 25 -47.29 -16.49 -30.82
C SER A 25 -47.36 -15.38 -31.88
N GLY A 26 -46.92 -15.69 -33.10
CA GLY A 26 -46.98 -14.78 -34.24
C GLY A 26 -46.19 -13.48 -34.04
N SER A 27 -46.78 -12.35 -34.43
CA SER A 27 -46.13 -11.02 -34.40
C SER A 27 -45.69 -10.59 -33.00
N ARG A 28 -46.39 -11.02 -31.95
CA ARG A 28 -46.05 -10.69 -30.56
C ARG A 28 -44.77 -11.38 -30.10
N ALA A 29 -44.56 -12.63 -30.50
CA ALA A 29 -43.32 -13.37 -30.20
C ALA A 29 -42.12 -12.73 -30.91
N ALA A 30 -42.28 -12.31 -32.17
CA ALA A 30 -41.23 -11.61 -32.92
C ALA A 30 -40.85 -10.26 -32.30
N GLU A 31 -41.84 -9.48 -31.83
CA GLU A 31 -41.59 -8.21 -31.14
C GLU A 31 -40.87 -8.38 -29.80
N LEU A 32 -41.28 -9.36 -29.00
CA LEU A 32 -40.61 -9.68 -27.74
C LEU A 32 -39.17 -10.19 -27.97
N GLY A 33 -38.95 -10.98 -29.03
CA GLY A 33 -37.62 -11.43 -29.44
C GLY A 33 -36.68 -10.28 -29.81
N ARG A 34 -37.18 -9.26 -30.55
CA ARG A 34 -36.41 -8.05 -30.86
C ARG A 34 -36.03 -7.28 -29.60
N ARG A 35 -36.98 -7.06 -28.68
CA ARG A 35 -36.71 -6.37 -27.40
C ARG A 35 -35.70 -7.09 -26.53
N LEU A 36 -35.75 -8.43 -26.49
CA LEU A 36 -34.75 -9.23 -25.77
C LEU A 36 -33.36 -9.07 -26.41
N ALA A 37 -33.26 -9.10 -27.74
CA ALA A 37 -32.00 -8.89 -28.45
C ALA A 37 -31.41 -7.50 -28.16
N GLU A 38 -32.23 -6.45 -28.25
CA GLU A 38 -31.82 -5.06 -27.94
C GLU A 38 -31.31 -4.91 -26.50
N LEU A 39 -31.99 -5.54 -25.52
CA LEU A 39 -31.55 -5.51 -24.11
C LEU A 39 -30.24 -6.26 -23.90
N LEU A 40 -30.09 -7.45 -24.47
CA LEU A 40 -28.85 -8.23 -24.36
C LEU A 40 -27.67 -7.51 -25.03
N GLU A 41 -27.88 -6.90 -26.20
CA GLU A 41 -26.87 -6.07 -26.86
C GLU A 41 -26.47 -4.87 -26.00
N HIS A 42 -27.44 -4.19 -25.38
CA HIS A 42 -27.18 -3.07 -24.48
C HIS A 42 -26.38 -3.51 -23.24
N GLU A 43 -26.75 -4.62 -22.59
CA GLU A 43 -25.99 -5.18 -21.46
C GLU A 43 -24.58 -5.59 -21.87
N GLN A 44 -24.41 -6.21 -23.03
CA GLN A 44 -23.11 -6.61 -23.54
C GLN A 44 -22.22 -5.39 -23.79
N GLN A 45 -22.76 -4.33 -24.39
CA GLN A 45 -22.04 -3.06 -24.58
C GLN A 45 -21.61 -2.43 -23.26
N LEU A 46 -22.43 -2.54 -22.20
CA LEU A 46 -22.05 -2.05 -20.86
C LEU A 46 -20.88 -2.85 -20.29
N ARG A 47 -20.94 -4.20 -20.34
CA ARG A 47 -19.85 -5.08 -19.88
C ARG A 47 -18.55 -4.82 -20.65
N ASP A 48 -18.62 -4.69 -21.97
CA ASP A 48 -17.45 -4.42 -22.80
C ASP A 48 -16.81 -3.06 -22.45
N ARG A 49 -17.63 -2.02 -22.19
CA ARG A 49 -17.14 -0.71 -21.71
C ARG A 49 -16.45 -0.80 -20.36
N GLU A 50 -16.98 -1.59 -19.42
CA GLU A 50 -16.36 -1.83 -18.11
C GLU A 50 -15.02 -2.57 -18.25
N ILE A 51 -14.98 -3.64 -19.05
CA ILE A 51 -13.74 -4.39 -19.33
C ILE A 51 -12.67 -3.47 -19.92
N ASP A 52 -13.04 -2.63 -20.89
CA ASP A 52 -12.12 -1.67 -21.48
C ASP A 52 -11.66 -0.61 -20.49
N ALA A 53 -12.54 -0.14 -19.60
CA ALA A 53 -12.18 0.78 -18.52
C ALA A 53 -11.16 0.15 -17.56
N HIS A 54 -11.39 -1.10 -17.12
CA HIS A 54 -10.46 -1.85 -16.28
C HIS A 54 -9.12 -2.10 -16.98
N ARG A 55 -9.12 -2.50 -18.26
CA ARG A 55 -7.90 -2.71 -19.05
C ARG A 55 -7.09 -1.41 -19.18
N ARG A 56 -7.75 -0.27 -19.44
CA ARG A 56 -7.09 1.05 -19.47
C ARG A 56 -6.49 1.42 -18.11
N ALA A 57 -7.21 1.18 -17.01
CA ALA A 57 -6.71 1.43 -15.66
C ALA A 57 -5.48 0.58 -15.34
N ALA A 58 -5.51 -0.71 -15.63
CA ALA A 58 -4.39 -1.62 -15.45
C ALA A 58 -3.16 -1.18 -16.27
N GLY A 59 -3.36 -0.74 -17.52
CA GLY A 59 -2.29 -0.19 -18.35
C GLY A 59 -1.64 1.06 -17.76
N ARG A 60 -2.42 2.00 -17.20
CA ARG A 60 -1.89 3.18 -16.49
C ARG A 60 -1.07 2.78 -15.26
N LEU A 61 -1.61 1.87 -14.43
CA LEU A 61 -0.93 1.39 -13.24
C LEU A 61 0.40 0.69 -13.60
N HIS A 62 0.42 -0.15 -14.64
CA HIS A 62 1.63 -0.83 -15.09
C HIS A 62 2.72 0.16 -15.55
N ARG A 63 2.35 1.18 -16.34
CA ARG A 63 3.28 2.24 -16.75
C ARG A 63 3.83 3.00 -15.54
N ALA A 64 2.96 3.36 -14.60
CA ALA A 64 3.34 4.03 -13.36
C ALA A 64 4.36 3.20 -12.58
N VAL A 65 4.04 1.94 -12.26
CA VAL A 65 4.91 1.02 -11.52
C VAL A 65 6.28 0.89 -12.20
N THR A 66 6.31 0.72 -13.52
CA THR A 66 7.56 0.65 -14.29
C THR A 66 8.38 1.95 -14.16
N GLY A 67 7.72 3.10 -14.23
CA GLY A 67 8.36 4.41 -14.01
C GLY A 67 8.91 4.61 -12.60
N LEU A 68 8.24 4.06 -11.57
CA LEU A 68 8.70 4.13 -10.18
C LEU A 68 9.90 3.21 -9.94
N VAL A 69 9.86 1.97 -10.45
CA VAL A 69 10.94 0.99 -10.27
C VAL A 69 12.26 1.47 -10.87
N THR A 70 12.22 2.29 -11.92
CA THR A 70 13.39 2.85 -12.59
C THR A 70 13.90 4.16 -11.98
N ALA A 71 13.25 4.69 -10.94
CA ALA A 71 13.68 5.92 -10.28
C ALA A 71 15.02 5.71 -9.54
N THR A 72 15.94 6.67 -9.70
CA THR A 72 17.31 6.61 -9.16
C THR A 72 17.49 7.37 -7.84
N SER A 73 16.51 8.18 -7.44
CA SER A 73 16.53 8.94 -6.17
C SER A 73 15.13 9.03 -5.55
N SER A 74 15.06 9.26 -4.23
CA SER A 74 13.78 9.38 -3.53
C SER A 74 12.98 10.60 -4.00
N ALA A 75 13.66 11.71 -4.34
CA ALA A 75 13.01 12.89 -4.89
C ALA A 75 12.37 12.60 -6.26
N GLU A 76 13.11 11.93 -7.15
CA GLU A 76 12.57 11.53 -8.46
C GLU A 76 11.40 10.56 -8.32
N LEU A 77 11.54 9.58 -7.43
CA LEU A 77 10.50 8.61 -7.14
C LEU A 77 9.21 9.29 -6.69
N LEU A 78 9.28 10.20 -5.71
CA LEU A 78 8.11 10.90 -5.19
C LEU A 78 7.46 11.82 -6.22
N ARG A 79 8.25 12.52 -7.06
CA ARG A 79 7.70 13.32 -8.17
C ARG A 79 6.95 12.46 -9.18
N ARG A 80 7.52 11.32 -9.60
CA ARG A 80 6.86 10.39 -10.51
C ARG A 80 5.59 9.80 -9.90
N THR A 81 5.61 9.48 -8.61
CA THR A 81 4.42 9.00 -7.92
C THR A 81 3.31 10.07 -7.90
N CYS A 82 3.63 11.33 -7.61
CA CYS A 82 2.63 12.41 -7.64
C CYS A 82 1.98 12.54 -9.03
N ALA A 83 2.79 12.54 -10.09
CA ALA A 83 2.29 12.62 -11.46
C ALA A 83 1.43 11.40 -11.85
N ALA A 84 1.87 10.19 -11.50
CA ALA A 84 1.13 8.97 -11.78
C ALA A 84 -0.20 8.91 -11.02
N LEU A 85 -0.23 9.33 -9.76
CA LEU A 85 -1.47 9.39 -8.98
C LEU A 85 -2.43 10.43 -9.53
N ALA A 86 -1.93 11.58 -9.99
CA ALA A 86 -2.77 12.58 -10.63
C ALA A 86 -3.45 12.02 -11.90
N GLU A 87 -2.73 11.26 -12.72
CA GLU A 87 -3.29 10.59 -13.90
C GLU A 87 -4.32 9.50 -13.51
N ILE A 88 -3.98 8.62 -12.56
CA ILE A 88 -4.84 7.50 -12.14
C ILE A 88 -6.13 8.01 -11.49
N CYS A 89 -6.01 9.02 -10.62
CA CYS A 89 -7.09 9.54 -9.82
C CYS A 89 -7.80 10.75 -10.45
N THR A 90 -7.35 11.18 -11.65
CA THR A 90 -7.83 12.41 -12.30
C THR A 90 -7.78 13.63 -11.37
N ALA A 91 -6.75 13.69 -10.51
CA ALA A 91 -6.63 14.70 -9.47
C ALA A 91 -5.90 15.94 -10.01
N ARG A 92 -6.43 17.13 -9.68
CA ARG A 92 -5.79 18.42 -10.04
C ARG A 92 -4.54 18.72 -9.22
N LEU A 93 -4.50 18.22 -7.99
CA LEU A 93 -3.41 18.41 -7.04
C LEU A 93 -3.12 17.08 -6.33
N VAL A 94 -1.84 16.71 -6.31
CA VAL A 94 -1.31 15.64 -5.47
C VAL A 94 -0.12 16.19 -4.71
N LEU A 95 -0.08 15.98 -3.40
CA LEU A 95 0.99 16.44 -2.53
C LEU A 95 1.60 15.26 -1.80
N ALA A 96 2.92 15.10 -1.87
CA ALA A 96 3.66 14.14 -1.06
C ALA A 96 4.49 14.87 -0.02
N SER A 97 4.29 14.48 1.24
CA SER A 97 4.95 15.08 2.40
C SER A 97 5.69 14.02 3.20
N SER A 98 6.97 14.28 3.51
CA SER A 98 7.74 13.44 4.44
C SER A 98 7.27 13.69 5.87
N ILE A 99 7.19 12.64 6.67
CA ILE A 99 6.86 12.74 8.10
C ILE A 99 8.16 12.92 8.89
N GLU A 100 8.19 13.93 9.74
CA GLU A 100 9.29 14.27 10.65
C GLU A 100 8.69 14.44 12.06
N SER A 101 8.64 13.34 12.83
CA SER A 101 8.04 13.32 14.17
C SER A 101 6.57 13.78 14.19
N ASP A 102 6.28 14.99 14.68
CA ASP A 102 4.93 15.59 14.79
C ASP A 102 4.60 16.53 13.62
N ARG A 103 5.52 16.68 12.66
CA ARG A 103 5.37 17.55 11.50
C ARG A 103 5.43 16.77 10.21
N ALA A 104 4.87 17.35 9.17
CA ALA A 104 5.05 16.89 7.82
C ALA A 104 5.57 18.01 6.94
N ARG A 105 6.51 17.66 6.05
CA ARG A 105 7.19 18.56 5.15
C ARG A 105 6.89 18.16 3.71
N PRO A 106 6.24 19.01 2.91
CA PRO A 106 6.09 18.79 1.48
C PRO A 106 7.46 18.58 0.80
N VAL A 107 7.57 17.49 0.04
CA VAL A 107 8.80 17.09 -0.66
C VAL A 107 8.60 16.90 -2.16
N ALA A 108 7.36 16.68 -2.60
CA ALA A 108 6.99 16.67 -4.01
C ALA A 108 5.51 17.04 -4.16
N SER A 109 5.16 17.61 -5.31
CA SER A 109 3.77 17.86 -5.69
C SER A 109 3.59 17.69 -7.20
N TYR A 110 2.33 17.47 -7.58
CA TYR A 110 1.85 17.62 -8.94
C TYR A 110 0.65 18.57 -8.90
N GLU A 111 0.61 19.54 -9.80
CA GLU A 111 -0.49 20.52 -9.88
C GLU A 111 -0.83 20.82 -11.34
N SER A 112 -2.13 20.90 -11.63
CA SER A 112 -2.66 21.28 -12.93
C SER A 112 -3.52 22.55 -12.81
N GLY A 113 -3.05 23.65 -13.42
CA GLY A 113 -3.85 24.87 -13.59
C GLY A 113 -3.54 26.07 -12.69
N GLY A 114 -2.32 26.19 -12.17
CA GLY A 114 -1.84 27.38 -11.46
C GLY A 114 -1.43 27.10 -10.01
N ALA A 115 -0.41 27.80 -9.52
CA ALA A 115 0.28 27.48 -8.28
C ALA A 115 -0.37 28.12 -7.05
N ASN A 116 -1.05 27.33 -6.23
CA ASN A 116 -1.27 27.74 -4.85
C ASN A 116 0.02 27.55 -4.03
N ALA A 117 0.32 28.50 -3.15
CA ALA A 117 1.53 28.45 -2.34
C ALA A 117 1.48 27.26 -1.36
N ILE A 118 2.30 26.24 -1.63
CA ILE A 118 2.45 25.09 -0.74
C ILE A 118 3.26 25.51 0.49
N PRO A 119 2.78 25.25 1.72
CA PRO A 119 3.51 25.61 2.93
C PRO A 119 4.82 24.82 3.07
N ALA A 120 5.84 25.42 3.69
CA ALA A 120 7.13 24.76 3.89
C ALA A 120 7.05 23.54 4.84
N SER A 121 6.13 23.56 5.81
CA SER A 121 5.78 22.42 6.67
C SER A 121 4.44 22.69 7.36
N TYR A 122 3.81 21.65 7.88
CA TYR A 122 2.56 21.73 8.65
C TYR A 122 2.58 20.71 9.80
N ARG A 123 1.78 20.96 10.84
CA ARG A 123 1.69 20.06 12.00
C ARG A 123 0.65 18.96 11.76
N LEU A 124 0.93 17.74 12.23
CA LEU A 124 -0.06 16.66 12.30
C LEU A 124 -1.03 16.97 13.46
N GLN A 125 -2.19 17.56 13.14
CA GLN A 125 -3.18 17.93 14.14
C GLN A 125 -3.99 16.70 14.58
N PRO A 126 -4.34 16.57 15.87
CA PRO A 126 -5.28 15.54 16.31
C PRO A 126 -6.58 15.60 15.49
N GLU A 127 -7.14 14.45 15.13
CA GLU A 127 -8.38 14.31 14.35
C GLU A 127 -8.32 14.84 12.90
N SER A 128 -7.13 15.27 12.43
CA SER A 128 -6.96 15.63 11.02
C SER A 128 -6.89 14.39 10.13
N ALA A 129 -7.18 14.57 8.83
CA ALA A 129 -7.05 13.51 7.84
C ALA A 129 -5.66 12.85 7.86
N GLU A 130 -4.61 13.64 8.13
CA GLU A 130 -3.23 13.15 8.26
C GLU A 130 -3.03 12.30 9.50
N SER A 131 -3.49 12.76 10.68
CA SER A 131 -3.38 11.98 11.91
C SER A 131 -4.14 10.66 11.81
N HIS A 132 -5.30 10.65 11.16
CA HIS A 132 -6.02 9.41 10.86
C HIS A 132 -5.22 8.52 9.91
N ALA A 133 -4.73 9.06 8.78
CA ALA A 133 -3.96 8.28 7.81
C ALA A 133 -2.69 7.65 8.41
N VAL A 134 -2.00 8.31 9.34
CA VAL A 134 -0.84 7.76 10.05
C VAL A 134 -1.20 6.52 10.88
N VAL A 135 -2.41 6.47 11.45
CA VAL A 135 -2.85 5.37 12.32
C VAL A 135 -3.50 4.23 11.53
N SER A 136 -4.43 4.54 10.62
CA SER A 136 -5.20 3.56 9.85
C SER A 136 -4.60 3.19 8.50
N GLY A 137 -3.52 3.84 8.09
CA GLY A 137 -2.92 3.64 6.76
C GLY A 137 -3.52 4.56 5.69
N ASN A 138 -4.79 4.93 5.82
CA ASN A 138 -5.48 5.90 4.98
C ASN A 138 -6.51 6.70 5.82
N SER A 139 -7.02 7.76 5.22
CA SER A 139 -8.19 8.47 5.72
C SER A 139 -9.34 8.32 4.74
N SER A 140 -10.52 8.02 5.26
CA SER A 140 -11.75 8.07 4.47
C SER A 140 -12.07 9.51 4.07
N PHE A 141 -12.71 9.70 2.92
CA PHE A 141 -13.27 10.99 2.53
C PHE A 141 -14.24 11.48 3.63
N GLY A 142 -14.05 12.70 4.14
CA GLY A 142 -14.86 13.29 5.21
C GLY A 142 -14.05 13.89 6.36
N TYR A 143 -12.77 13.50 6.52
CA TYR A 143 -11.85 14.19 7.42
C TYR A 143 -11.28 15.45 6.76
N GLN A 144 -11.13 16.51 7.56
CA GLN A 144 -10.52 17.75 7.09
C GLN A 144 -8.99 17.65 7.17
N PRO A 145 -8.25 18.15 6.16
CA PRO A 145 -6.81 18.24 6.26
C PRO A 145 -6.40 19.27 7.32
N ALA A 146 -5.12 19.23 7.70
CA ALA A 146 -4.50 20.24 8.56
C ALA A 146 -4.84 21.65 8.07
N SER A 147 -5.04 22.60 9.00
CA SER A 147 -5.52 23.96 8.67
C SER A 147 -4.71 24.65 7.57
N GLU A 148 -3.40 24.41 7.55
CA GLU A 148 -2.44 24.95 6.60
C GLU A 148 -2.64 24.44 5.17
N LEU A 149 -3.25 23.26 5.01
CA LEU A 149 -3.51 22.62 3.72
C LEU A 149 -4.94 22.81 3.22
N ARG A 150 -5.87 23.30 4.05
CA ARG A 150 -7.29 23.46 3.65
C ARG A 150 -7.47 24.34 2.41
N ALA A 151 -6.67 25.40 2.27
CA ALA A 151 -6.69 26.27 1.09
C ALA A 151 -6.25 25.56 -0.20
N LEU A 152 -5.43 24.51 -0.09
CA LEU A 152 -4.98 23.70 -1.23
C LEU A 152 -6.05 22.67 -1.65
N PHE A 153 -6.92 22.26 -0.74
CA PHE A 153 -7.93 21.22 -0.95
C PHE A 153 -9.33 21.70 -0.56
N PRO A 154 -9.91 22.70 -1.26
CA PRO A 154 -11.22 23.27 -0.92
C PRO A 154 -12.36 22.24 -1.04
N GLU A 155 -12.27 21.33 -1.99
CA GLU A 155 -13.22 20.22 -2.22
C GLU A 155 -12.91 18.98 -1.34
N GLY A 156 -11.98 19.11 -0.40
CA GLY A 156 -11.45 18.01 0.39
C GLY A 156 -10.37 17.17 -0.33
N CYS A 157 -9.75 16.27 0.42
CA CYS A 157 -8.72 15.38 -0.07
C CYS A 157 -8.80 14.00 0.57
N THR A 158 -8.31 13.00 -0.15
CA THR A 158 -8.04 11.67 0.40
C THR A 158 -6.56 11.62 0.80
N VAL A 159 -6.26 11.29 2.06
CA VAL A 159 -4.88 11.16 2.54
C VAL A 159 -4.54 9.69 2.73
N ILE A 160 -3.44 9.24 2.15
CA ILE A 160 -2.92 7.87 2.28
C ILE A 160 -1.50 7.92 2.83
N SER A 161 -1.22 7.14 3.86
CA SER A 161 0.14 7.01 4.41
C SER A 161 0.89 5.88 3.70
N VAL A 162 2.17 6.15 3.43
CA VAL A 162 3.11 5.15 2.92
C VAL A 162 4.03 4.76 4.06
N SER A 163 4.01 3.48 4.38
CA SER A 163 4.83 2.92 5.44
C SER A 163 6.01 2.12 4.90
N VAL A 164 7.17 2.26 5.55
CA VAL A 164 8.35 1.42 5.33
C VAL A 164 8.62 0.67 6.63
N ASP A 165 8.65 -0.66 6.55
CA ASP A 165 8.82 -1.55 7.71
C ASP A 165 7.79 -1.28 8.84
N GLY A 166 6.57 -0.88 8.46
CA GLY A 166 5.48 -0.55 9.38
C GLY A 166 5.58 0.82 10.05
N ILE A 167 6.55 1.64 9.63
CA ILE A 167 6.70 3.03 10.08
C ILE A 167 6.17 3.95 8.97
N PRO A 168 5.18 4.80 9.23
CA PRO A 168 4.70 5.77 8.27
C PRO A 168 5.80 6.82 8.02
N VAL A 169 6.19 6.97 6.76
CA VAL A 169 7.30 7.87 6.37
C VAL A 169 6.88 8.98 5.41
N VAL A 170 5.81 8.75 4.64
CA VAL A 170 5.29 9.72 3.67
C VAL A 170 3.77 9.76 3.78
N LEU A 171 3.20 10.97 3.72
CA LEU A 171 1.78 11.20 3.51
C LEU A 171 1.56 11.65 2.09
N VAL A 172 0.53 11.11 1.45
CA VAL A 172 0.13 11.49 0.10
C VAL A 172 -1.30 11.99 0.15
N HIS A 173 -1.48 13.27 -0.18
CA HIS A 173 -2.77 13.93 -0.30
C HIS A 173 -3.18 13.95 -1.76
N ILE A 174 -4.37 13.42 -2.05
CA ILE A 174 -4.95 13.39 -3.39
C ILE A 174 -6.22 14.23 -3.34
N GLY A 175 -6.29 15.27 -4.17
CA GLY A 175 -7.46 16.17 -4.19
C GLY A 175 -8.73 15.47 -4.68
N GLY A 176 -9.84 15.73 -3.98
CA GLY A 176 -11.17 15.20 -4.31
C GLY A 176 -11.48 13.82 -3.72
N LYS A 177 -12.68 13.32 -4.10
CA LYS A 177 -13.19 12.00 -3.68
C LYS A 177 -12.82 10.93 -4.70
N LEU A 178 -12.10 9.91 -4.25
CA LEU A 178 -11.74 8.77 -5.08
C LEU A 178 -12.89 7.78 -5.20
N THR A 179 -13.06 7.19 -6.40
CA THR A 179 -13.88 5.98 -6.57
C THR A 179 -13.18 4.77 -5.95
N ALA A 180 -13.90 3.67 -5.72
CA ALA A 180 -13.32 2.44 -5.18
C ALA A 180 -12.11 1.96 -6.03
N GLY A 181 -12.28 1.89 -7.37
CA GLY A 181 -11.20 1.46 -8.26
C GLY A 181 -10.00 2.42 -8.31
N GLN A 182 -10.22 3.72 -8.14
CA GLN A 182 -9.12 4.69 -8.00
C GLN A 182 -8.37 4.52 -6.69
N HIS A 183 -9.11 4.29 -5.59
CA HIS A 183 -8.51 4.02 -4.28
C HIS A 183 -7.65 2.77 -4.31
N ASP A 184 -8.14 1.67 -4.88
CA ASP A 184 -7.39 0.41 -5.02
C ASP A 184 -6.12 0.60 -5.86
N SER A 185 -6.24 1.31 -6.98
CA SER A 185 -5.09 1.61 -7.86
C SER A 185 -4.05 2.48 -7.17
N ALA A 186 -4.49 3.49 -6.40
CA ALA A 186 -3.61 4.36 -5.64
C ALA A 186 -2.91 3.60 -4.51
N ALA A 187 -3.64 2.77 -3.77
CA ALA A 187 -3.09 1.93 -2.71
C ALA A 187 -1.98 1.01 -3.24
N LEU A 188 -2.24 0.29 -4.34
CA LEU A 188 -1.25 -0.58 -4.99
C LEU A 188 0.01 0.21 -5.42
N LEU A 189 -0.16 1.38 -6.02
CA LEU A 189 0.97 2.21 -6.42
C LEU A 189 1.79 2.70 -5.21
N LEU A 190 1.13 3.04 -4.12
CA LEU A 190 1.76 3.52 -2.89
C LEU A 190 2.46 2.40 -2.10
N GLU A 191 1.99 1.15 -2.20
CA GLU A 191 2.73 -0.02 -1.71
C GLU A 191 4.05 -0.22 -2.48
N VAL A 192 4.00 -0.07 -3.81
CA VAL A 192 5.20 -0.09 -4.66
C VAL A 192 6.14 1.07 -4.31
N LEU A 193 5.60 2.27 -4.06
CA LEU A 193 6.37 3.41 -3.58
C LEU A 193 7.11 3.05 -2.28
N GLY A 194 6.42 2.49 -1.28
CA GLY A 194 7.03 2.08 -0.01
C GLY A 194 8.18 1.07 -0.22
N SER A 195 7.98 0.10 -1.11
CA SER A 195 9.02 -0.87 -1.49
C SER A 195 10.22 -0.21 -2.18
N CYS A 196 9.97 0.75 -3.08
CA CYS A 196 11.01 1.51 -3.77
C CYS A 196 11.76 2.44 -2.81
N LEU A 197 11.07 3.10 -1.86
CA LEU A 197 11.67 3.91 -0.81
C LEU A 197 12.54 3.07 0.12
N ARG A 198 12.12 1.85 0.47
CA ARG A 198 12.95 0.91 1.23
C ARG A 198 14.25 0.58 0.49
N ARG A 199 14.13 0.23 -0.80
CA ARG A 199 15.28 -0.06 -1.67
C ARG A 199 16.22 1.13 -1.81
N LEU A 200 15.68 2.31 -2.13
CA LEU A 200 16.46 3.54 -2.29
C LEU A 200 17.03 4.05 -0.97
N GLY A 201 16.34 3.84 0.16
CA GLY A 201 16.83 4.15 1.50
C GLY A 201 18.04 3.30 1.87
N LEU A 202 18.02 2.00 1.56
CA LEU A 202 19.19 1.11 1.69
C LEU A 202 20.32 1.52 0.74
N SER A 203 20.01 1.87 -0.52
CA SER A 203 21.00 2.37 -1.48
C SER A 203 21.61 3.71 -1.05
N ALA A 204 20.81 4.64 -0.53
CA ALA A 204 21.26 5.94 -0.04
C ALA A 204 22.06 5.82 1.28
N ARG A 205 21.75 4.83 2.13
CA ARG A 205 22.57 4.48 3.29
C ARG A 205 23.88 3.83 2.87
N ARG A 206 23.88 2.89 1.92
CA ARG A 206 25.11 2.27 1.36
C ARG A 206 26.00 3.30 0.67
N ALA A 207 25.43 4.19 -0.14
CA ALA A 207 26.17 5.26 -0.78
C ALA A 207 26.80 6.21 0.25
N ARG A 208 26.05 6.61 1.29
CA ARG A 208 26.59 7.40 2.41
C ARG A 208 27.65 6.64 3.20
N GLN A 209 27.47 5.35 3.45
CA GLN A 209 28.44 4.53 4.17
C GLN A 209 29.73 4.37 3.35
N LEU A 210 29.63 4.13 2.03
CA LEU A 210 30.79 4.08 1.13
C LEU A 210 31.50 5.43 1.04
N GLU A 211 30.75 6.53 1.03
CA GLU A 211 31.33 7.88 1.06
C GLU A 211 32.03 8.16 2.39
N LEU A 212 31.41 7.76 3.51
CA LEU A 212 32.03 7.82 4.83
C LEU A 212 33.30 6.97 4.87
N LEU A 213 33.31 5.76 4.31
CA LEU A 213 34.49 4.89 4.22
C LEU A 213 35.60 5.46 3.34
N ARG A 214 35.25 6.13 2.23
CA ARG A 214 36.20 6.89 1.40
C ARG A 214 36.78 8.07 2.16
N SER A 215 35.94 8.80 2.90
CA SER A 215 36.35 9.93 3.72
C SER A 215 37.10 9.54 5.00
N SER A 216 36.90 8.32 5.51
CA SER A 216 37.51 7.82 6.75
C SER A 216 38.87 7.14 6.54
N GLY A 217 39.46 7.24 5.35
CA GLY A 217 40.90 7.04 5.20
C GLY A 217 41.42 5.60 5.28
N ILE A 218 40.77 4.62 4.65
CA ILE A 218 41.43 3.33 4.29
C ILE A 218 41.98 3.42 2.86
N ALA A 219 42.74 4.49 2.63
CA ALA A 219 43.61 4.68 1.47
C ALA A 219 44.74 5.63 1.89
N ARG A 220 45.60 5.19 2.82
CA ARG A 220 46.94 5.77 2.99
C ARG A 220 47.96 4.67 2.81
N GLU A 221 48.36 4.51 1.55
CA GLU A 221 49.65 3.96 1.19
C GLU A 221 50.76 4.89 1.74
N HIS A 222 51.77 4.28 2.34
CA HIS A 222 53.11 4.81 2.64
C HIS A 222 53.29 5.98 3.65
N GLN A 223 53.85 5.58 4.81
CA GLN A 223 55.13 6.04 5.39
C GLN A 223 55.09 6.88 6.70
N ASN A 224 55.86 6.33 7.67
CA ASN A 224 56.49 6.89 8.87
C ASN A 224 55.74 6.93 10.22
N ASP A 225 56.13 5.98 11.07
CA ASP A 225 56.72 6.11 12.42
C ASP A 225 55.93 6.64 13.66
N ILE A 226 55.59 5.66 14.54
CA ILE A 226 55.71 5.57 16.04
C ILE A 226 54.85 6.54 16.92
N PRO A 227 54.43 6.22 18.18
CA PRO A 227 53.82 5.02 18.78
C PRO A 227 52.50 5.33 19.56
N ALA A 228 51.91 4.25 20.10
CA ALA A 228 50.75 4.17 20.98
C ALA A 228 50.63 5.19 22.13
N ALA A 229 49.39 5.67 22.33
CA ALA A 229 48.86 6.04 23.63
C ALA A 229 47.43 5.49 23.78
N ARG A 230 47.26 4.64 24.80
CA ARG A 230 46.01 4.03 25.25
C ARG A 230 45.04 5.10 25.74
N SER A 231 43.75 4.95 25.42
CA SER A 231 42.64 5.50 26.21
C SER A 231 41.53 4.46 26.27
N GLU A 232 41.06 4.22 27.49
CA GLU A 232 40.21 3.12 27.92
C GLU A 232 38.74 3.29 27.50
N ALA A 233 38.24 2.22 26.86
CA ALA A 233 36.94 1.57 27.02
C ALA A 233 35.68 2.43 27.31
N GLU A 234 34.99 2.80 26.22
CA GLU A 234 33.53 2.95 26.18
C GLU A 234 32.91 1.59 25.81
N PRO A 235 31.80 1.13 26.45
CA PRO A 235 31.30 -0.23 26.25
C PRO A 235 30.79 -0.43 24.81
N PRO A 236 31.05 -1.59 24.19
CA PRO A 236 30.61 -1.85 22.83
C PRO A 236 29.06 -1.95 22.75
N PRO A 237 28.45 -1.48 21.65
CA PRO A 237 27.03 -1.70 21.40
C PRO A 237 26.71 -3.21 21.33
N PRO A 238 25.52 -3.65 21.76
CA PRO A 238 25.18 -5.06 21.82
C PRO A 238 25.25 -5.70 20.43
N THR A 239 26.11 -6.71 20.31
CA THR A 239 26.16 -7.61 19.16
C THR A 239 24.90 -8.50 19.17
N PRO A 240 24.26 -8.76 18.00
CA PRO A 240 23.10 -9.63 17.93
C PRO A 240 23.51 -11.09 18.17
N SER A 241 23.09 -11.67 19.30
CA SER A 241 23.28 -13.09 19.62
C SER A 241 22.30 -13.98 18.84
N TRP A 242 22.80 -15.09 18.33
CA TRP A 242 22.07 -16.04 17.50
C TRP A 242 21.02 -16.83 18.32
N MET A 243 19.79 -16.92 17.78
CA MET A 243 18.63 -17.74 18.18
C MET A 243 18.27 -17.80 19.68
N GLU A 244 17.42 -16.86 20.12
CA GLU A 244 16.61 -17.06 21.33
C GLU A 244 15.58 -18.19 21.10
N PRO A 245 15.41 -19.14 22.04
CA PRO A 245 14.37 -20.16 21.93
C PRO A 245 12.95 -19.56 21.98
N LEU A 246 12.01 -20.18 21.27
CA LEU A 246 10.60 -19.79 21.30
C LEU A 246 9.99 -20.14 22.65
N THR A 247 9.16 -19.24 23.18
CA THR A 247 8.32 -19.55 24.35
C THR A 247 7.19 -20.50 23.96
N GLU A 248 6.58 -21.18 24.94
CA GLU A 248 5.45 -22.10 24.71
C GLU A 248 4.32 -21.42 23.91
N ARG A 249 3.97 -20.19 24.30
CA ARG A 249 2.96 -19.39 23.62
C ARG A 249 3.35 -18.96 22.20
N GLU A 250 4.62 -18.67 21.98
CA GLU A 250 5.14 -18.39 20.63
C GLU A 250 5.14 -19.64 19.75
N SER A 251 5.31 -20.82 20.32
CA SER A 251 5.27 -22.09 19.60
C SER A 251 3.86 -22.46 19.15
N GLU A 252 2.86 -22.23 19.99
CA GLU A 252 1.43 -22.40 19.64
C GLU A 252 1.00 -21.48 18.50
N VAL A 253 1.38 -20.20 18.57
CA VAL A 253 1.12 -19.21 17.52
C VAL A 253 1.84 -19.60 16.22
N LEU A 254 3.11 -20.01 16.31
CA LEU A 254 3.88 -20.46 15.15
C LEU A 254 3.21 -21.65 14.45
N ARG A 255 2.73 -22.64 15.20
CA ARG A 255 2.05 -23.83 14.65
C ARG A 255 0.85 -23.46 13.79
N LEU A 256 -0.02 -22.57 14.27
CA LEU A 256 -1.19 -22.11 13.52
C LEU A 256 -0.80 -21.25 12.31
N VAL A 257 0.25 -20.43 12.45
CA VAL A 257 0.78 -19.62 11.35
C VAL A 257 1.31 -20.48 10.20
N LEU A 258 2.01 -21.57 10.52
CA LEU A 258 2.55 -22.52 9.55
C LEU A 258 1.46 -23.33 8.83
N GLN A 259 0.30 -23.50 9.46
CA GLN A 259 -0.90 -24.11 8.84
C GLN A 259 -1.67 -23.13 7.93
N GLY A 260 -1.19 -21.89 7.77
CA GLY A 260 -1.85 -20.88 6.93
C GLY A 260 -2.96 -20.10 7.62
N ALA A 261 -3.17 -20.26 8.93
CA ALA A 261 -4.25 -19.58 9.66
C ALA A 261 -4.03 -18.06 9.71
N SER A 262 -5.06 -17.26 9.36
CA SER A 262 -5.01 -15.80 9.47
C SER A 262 -4.84 -15.34 10.92
N ASN A 263 -4.38 -14.10 11.13
CA ASN A 263 -4.25 -13.56 12.50
C ASN A 263 -5.60 -13.51 13.24
N THR A 264 -6.71 -13.39 12.51
CA THR A 264 -8.07 -13.48 13.06
C THR A 264 -8.40 -14.91 13.50
N ALA A 265 -8.07 -15.92 12.70
CA ALA A 265 -8.27 -17.31 13.07
C ALA A 265 -7.41 -17.72 14.28
N VAL A 266 -6.15 -17.27 14.32
CA VAL A 266 -5.25 -17.50 15.47
C VAL A 266 -5.77 -16.83 16.74
N ALA A 267 -6.32 -15.62 16.63
CA ALA A 267 -6.90 -14.88 17.76
C ALA A 267 -8.11 -15.62 18.35
N THR A 268 -8.98 -16.16 17.49
CA THR A 268 -10.14 -16.96 17.90
C THR A 268 -9.72 -18.28 18.54
N GLU A 269 -8.80 -19.01 17.92
CA GLU A 269 -8.36 -20.34 18.38
C GLU A 269 -7.63 -20.28 19.74
N LEU A 270 -6.84 -19.22 19.94
CA LEU A 270 -6.03 -19.05 21.14
C LEU A 270 -6.68 -18.14 22.20
N VAL A 271 -7.90 -17.65 21.95
CA VAL A 271 -8.68 -16.75 22.81
C VAL A 271 -7.86 -15.53 23.27
N ILE A 272 -7.27 -14.82 22.30
CA ILE A 272 -6.46 -13.59 22.52
C ILE A 272 -6.79 -12.52 21.47
N THR A 273 -6.40 -11.27 21.74
CA THR A 273 -6.66 -10.18 20.77
C THR A 273 -5.78 -10.31 19.52
N ILE A 274 -6.27 -9.77 18.39
CA ILE A 274 -5.54 -9.75 17.12
C ILE A 274 -4.20 -9.01 17.26
N ASP A 275 -4.13 -7.96 18.08
CA ASP A 275 -2.89 -7.21 18.31
C ASP A 275 -1.88 -7.99 19.17
N THR A 276 -2.36 -8.82 20.09
CA THR A 276 -1.54 -9.81 20.81
C THR A 276 -0.95 -10.83 19.83
N VAL A 277 -1.75 -11.34 18.88
CA VAL A 277 -1.27 -12.24 17.81
C VAL A 277 -0.19 -11.57 16.95
N LYS A 278 -0.42 -10.34 16.49
CA LYS A 278 0.58 -9.57 15.70
C LYS A 278 1.90 -9.42 16.47
N SER A 279 1.81 -9.18 17.77
CA SER A 279 2.98 -9.04 18.65
C SER A 279 3.75 -10.35 18.79
N HIS A 280 3.07 -11.48 18.96
CA HIS A 280 3.69 -12.80 18.98
C HIS A 280 4.34 -13.14 17.63
N VAL A 281 3.65 -12.91 16.51
CA VAL A 281 4.20 -13.12 15.16
C VAL A 281 5.46 -12.28 14.92
N LYS A 282 5.46 -11.01 15.33
CA LYS A 282 6.65 -10.14 15.23
C LYS A 282 7.84 -10.66 16.03
N ARG A 283 7.60 -11.20 17.24
CA ARG A 283 8.65 -11.82 18.06
C ARG A 283 9.16 -13.12 17.45
N ILE A 284 8.27 -13.98 16.96
CA ILE A 284 8.60 -15.24 16.26
C ILE A 284 9.45 -14.96 15.01
N LEU A 285 9.05 -14.00 14.18
CA LEU A 285 9.79 -13.59 12.98
C LEU A 285 11.20 -13.10 13.33
N ARG A 286 11.33 -12.29 14.39
CA ARG A 286 12.62 -11.82 14.89
C ARG A 286 13.50 -12.98 15.39
N LYS A 287 12.93 -13.90 16.19
CA LYS A 287 13.66 -15.05 16.77
C LYS A 287 14.11 -16.06 15.71
N LEU A 288 13.30 -16.26 14.67
CA LEU A 288 13.58 -17.18 13.55
C LEU A 288 14.28 -16.50 12.37
N GLY A 289 14.64 -15.21 12.51
CA GLY A 289 15.36 -14.44 11.51
C GLY A 289 14.62 -14.29 10.18
N ALA A 290 13.29 -14.41 10.17
CA ALA A 290 12.44 -14.27 8.99
C ALA A 290 11.90 -12.84 8.91
N THR A 291 11.88 -12.23 7.72
CA THR A 291 11.46 -10.83 7.54
C THR A 291 9.95 -10.69 7.35
N ASN A 292 9.26 -11.77 6.96
CA ASN A 292 7.81 -11.79 6.81
C ASN A 292 7.23 -13.21 6.95
N ARG A 293 5.89 -13.29 7.06
CA ARG A 293 5.16 -14.55 7.24
C ARG A 293 5.39 -15.55 6.11
N SER A 294 5.44 -15.09 4.86
CA SER A 294 5.67 -15.96 3.70
C SER A 294 7.08 -16.54 3.71
N GLU A 295 8.07 -15.74 4.09
CA GLU A 295 9.46 -16.18 4.27
C GLU A 295 9.59 -17.16 5.46
N LEU A 296 8.87 -16.92 6.55
CA LEU A 296 8.83 -17.84 7.69
C LEU A 296 8.28 -19.21 7.28
N ILE A 297 7.16 -19.23 6.54
CA ILE A 297 6.53 -20.46 6.04
C ILE A 297 7.46 -21.16 5.02
N ALA A 298 8.05 -20.42 4.08
CA ALA A 298 8.95 -20.97 3.08
C ALA A 298 10.23 -21.56 3.70
N ARG A 299 10.83 -20.88 4.68
CA ARG A 299 12.00 -21.37 5.42
C ARG A 299 11.67 -22.60 6.25
N HIS A 300 10.52 -22.61 6.92
CA HIS A 300 10.07 -23.78 7.67
C HIS A 300 9.80 -24.98 6.76
N ALA A 301 9.12 -24.77 5.63
CA ALA A 301 8.86 -25.81 4.62
C ALA A 301 10.19 -26.41 4.11
N ALA A 302 11.18 -25.57 3.82
CA ALA A 302 12.51 -25.99 3.38
C ALA A 302 13.36 -26.69 4.46
N LEU A 303 12.99 -26.56 5.74
CA LEU A 303 13.60 -27.29 6.86
C LEU A 303 12.92 -28.64 7.07
N THR A 304 11.59 -28.73 6.95
CA THR A 304 10.83 -30.00 7.02
C THR A 304 11.11 -30.93 5.84
N ASP A 305 11.34 -30.39 4.63
CA ASP A 305 11.65 -31.18 3.43
C ASP A 305 12.98 -31.94 3.54
N ARG A 306 13.96 -31.36 4.26
CA ARG A 306 15.26 -32.00 4.55
C ARG A 306 15.20 -33.06 5.65
N SER A 307 14.10 -33.14 6.38
CA SER A 307 13.90 -34.07 7.51
C SER A 307 13.03 -35.27 7.15
N THR A 308 12.52 -35.37 5.92
CA THR A 308 11.80 -36.54 5.44
C THR A 308 12.81 -37.62 5.03
N PRO A 309 12.98 -38.73 5.78
CA PRO A 309 13.79 -39.84 5.30
C PRO A 309 13.13 -40.43 4.04
N PRO A 310 13.92 -40.84 3.03
CA PRO A 310 13.37 -41.45 1.82
C PRO A 310 12.59 -42.72 2.19
N PRO A 311 11.50 -43.06 1.46
CA PRO A 311 10.75 -44.28 1.73
C PRO A 311 11.70 -45.47 1.61
N SER A 312 11.84 -46.19 2.72
CA SER A 312 12.56 -47.47 2.77
C SER A 312 11.92 -48.43 1.76
N ARG A 313 12.71 -48.80 0.74
CA ARG A 313 12.46 -49.97 -0.10
C ARG A 313 12.70 -51.24 0.68
#